data_AF-A0A2V8MMY9-F1
#
_entry.id   AF-A0A2V8MMY9-F1
#
_cell.length_a   1.000
_cell.length_b   1.000
_cell.length_c   1.000
_cell.angle_alpha   90.00
_cell.angle_beta   90.00
_cell.angle_gamma   90.00
#
_symmetry.space_group_name_H-M   'P 1'
#
loop_
_entity.id
_entity.type
_entity.pdbx_description
1 polymer ?
#
loop_
_entity_poly.entity_id
_entity_poly.type
_entity_poly.pdbx_seq_one_letter_code
_entity_poly.pdbx_strand_id
1 'polypeptide(L)'
;PTAAPAAVSFSLYDANGVRVGLSNQTIPAGGQLARLGSELFPRVTVPGWVQTTSSVSGLPAFWLAGDFDNYGDGAEAAAFAGDQVFPLTDGLTDPADTEISIANINPGSVFATMRLFSRTGTALTPLTNELVAPFGVLQRRISIASAGTTIIRDVTPSAASNLPFFCRSGLGARPLPSRQR
;
A
#
# COMPACT_ATOMS: atom_id res chain seq x y z
N PRO A 1 7.47 20.33 -11.24
CA PRO A 1 7.17 21.38 -10.24
C PRO A 1 6.13 22.38 -10.80
N THR A 2 5.13 22.77 -10.01
CA THR A 2 4.09 23.73 -10.46
C THR A 2 4.51 25.17 -10.24
N ALA A 3 4.06 26.07 -11.11
CA ALA A 3 4.35 27.51 -11.03
C ALA A 3 3.51 28.27 -9.99
N ALA A 4 2.50 27.62 -9.40
CA ALA A 4 1.67 28.15 -8.33
C ALA A 4 1.83 27.32 -7.05
N PRO A 5 1.62 27.92 -5.86
CA PRO A 5 1.55 27.17 -4.61
C PRO A 5 0.44 26.12 -4.66
N ALA A 6 0.68 24.97 -4.03
CA ALA A 6 -0.29 23.89 -3.91
C ALA A 6 -0.78 23.77 -2.46
N ALA A 7 -2.10 23.81 -2.26
CA ALA A 7 -2.72 23.47 -0.99
C ALA A 7 -2.92 21.94 -0.94
N VAL A 8 -2.34 21.31 0.08
CA VAL A 8 -2.33 19.86 0.24
C VAL A 8 -2.95 19.50 1.57
N SER A 9 -3.89 18.55 1.56
CA SER A 9 -4.47 17.97 2.77
C SER A 9 -4.00 16.54 2.93
N PHE A 10 -3.47 16.22 4.11
CA PHE A 10 -3.06 14.89 4.52
C PHE A 10 -4.06 14.37 5.55
N SER A 11 -4.78 13.31 5.22
CA SER A 11 -5.68 12.60 6.13
C SER A 11 -5.08 11.26 6.51
N LEU A 12 -4.85 11.01 7.80
CA LEU A 12 -4.38 9.73 8.30
C LEU A 12 -5.58 8.87 8.71
N TYR A 13 -5.68 7.68 8.13
CA TYR A 13 -6.70 6.69 8.44
C TYR A 13 -6.07 5.49 9.11
N ASP A 14 -6.71 4.96 10.15
CA ASP A 14 -6.31 3.70 10.75
C ASP A 14 -6.67 2.50 9.85
N ALA A 15 -6.36 1.29 10.30
CA ALA A 15 -6.62 0.08 9.52
C ALA A 15 -8.11 -0.17 9.21
N ASN A 16 -9.01 0.37 10.04
CA ASN A 16 -10.46 0.24 9.89
C ASN A 16 -11.07 1.36 9.02
N GLY A 17 -10.25 2.31 8.56
CA GLY A 17 -10.68 3.45 7.79
C GLY A 17 -11.26 4.60 8.61
N VAL A 18 -11.00 4.63 9.91
CA VAL A 18 -11.33 5.79 10.75
C VAL A 18 -10.26 6.85 10.56
N ARG A 19 -10.66 8.09 10.23
CA ARG A 19 -9.72 9.21 10.16
C ARG A 19 -9.27 9.59 11.56
N VAL A 20 -7.99 9.37 11.86
CA VAL A 20 -7.36 9.65 13.15
C VAL A 20 -6.50 10.91 13.13
N GLY A 21 -6.18 11.45 11.95
CA GLY A 21 -5.40 12.68 11.82
C GLY A 21 -5.76 13.47 10.56
N LEU A 22 -5.56 14.79 10.63
CA LEU A 22 -5.69 15.71 9.50
C LEU A 22 -4.62 16.80 9.61
N SER A 23 -3.93 17.08 8.50
CA SER A 23 -2.93 18.14 8.41
C SER A 23 -3.05 18.85 7.08
N ASN A 24 -3.12 20.17 7.09
CA ASN A 24 -3.17 20.99 5.88
C ASN A 24 -1.85 21.72 5.73
N GLN A 25 -1.26 21.62 4.54
CA GLN A 25 0.02 22.21 4.21
C GLN A 25 -0.10 23.04 2.93
N THR A 26 0.76 24.05 2.81
CA THR A 26 0.94 24.79 1.56
C THR A 26 2.36 24.56 1.07
N ILE A 27 2.48 23.96 -0.11
CA ILE A 27 3.76 23.80 -0.80
C ILE A 27 3.96 25.03 -1.69
N PRO A 28 5.01 25.84 -1.50
CA PRO A 28 5.27 26.98 -2.37
C PRO A 28 5.45 26.58 -3.84
N ALA A 29 5.25 27.52 -4.77
CA ALA A 29 5.54 27.30 -6.19
C ALA A 29 6.98 26.84 -6.39
N GLY A 30 7.19 25.78 -7.17
CA GLY A 30 8.50 25.15 -7.37
C GLY A 30 9.14 24.54 -6.12
N GLY A 31 8.44 24.55 -4.98
CA GLY A 31 8.97 24.12 -3.69
C GLY A 31 8.77 22.64 -3.38
N GLN A 32 9.33 22.23 -2.26
CA GLN A 32 9.14 20.92 -1.64
C GLN A 32 8.91 21.10 -0.14
N LEU A 33 8.20 20.16 0.48
CA LEU A 33 7.95 20.15 1.91
C LEU A 33 8.33 18.79 2.47
N ALA A 34 9.27 18.77 3.42
CA ALA A 34 9.62 17.60 4.21
C ALA A 34 9.15 17.82 5.65
N ARG A 35 8.42 16.85 6.19
CA ARG A 35 7.89 16.83 7.55
C ARG A 35 7.94 15.42 8.11
N LEU A 36 8.18 15.31 9.41
CA LEU A 36 8.00 14.06 10.13
C LEU A 36 6.51 13.73 10.25
N GLY A 37 6.18 12.44 10.33
CA GLY A 37 4.81 12.01 10.62
C GLY A 37 4.29 12.62 11.93
N SER A 38 5.14 12.78 12.94
CA SER A 38 4.83 13.44 14.20
C SER A 38 4.64 14.95 14.09
N GLU A 39 5.20 15.61 13.07
CA GLU A 39 4.93 17.02 12.80
C GLU A 39 3.58 17.20 12.09
N LEU A 40 3.23 16.27 11.18
CA LEU A 40 1.94 16.28 10.50
C LEU A 40 0.80 15.86 11.43
N PHE A 41 1.05 14.88 12.30
CA PHE A 41 0.04 14.22 13.15
C PHE A 41 0.52 14.10 14.61
N PRO A 42 0.74 15.22 15.33
CA PRO A 42 1.43 15.23 16.64
C PRO A 42 0.72 14.49 17.78
N ARG A 43 -0.55 14.11 17.59
CA ARG A 43 -1.37 13.43 18.60
C ARG A 43 -1.74 12.00 18.21
N VAL A 44 -1.26 11.52 17.06
CA VAL A 44 -1.62 10.18 16.59
C VAL A 44 -0.54 9.19 17.02
N THR A 45 -0.98 8.13 17.68
CA THR A 45 -0.12 7.04 18.17
C THR A 45 -0.43 5.70 17.52
N VAL A 46 -1.42 5.67 16.62
CA VAL A 46 -1.82 4.45 15.90
C VAL A 46 -1.22 4.44 14.49
N PRO A 47 -0.81 3.26 13.99
CA PRO A 47 -0.39 3.12 12.60
C PRO A 47 -1.58 3.29 11.64
N GLY A 48 -1.28 3.59 10.39
CA GLY A 48 -2.30 3.84 9.37
C GLY A 48 -1.70 4.15 8.01
N TRP A 49 -2.56 4.57 7.09
CA TRP A 49 -2.14 5.07 5.78
C TRP A 49 -2.60 6.53 5.61
N VAL A 50 -1.85 7.28 4.80
CA VAL A 50 -2.12 8.70 4.57
C VAL A 50 -2.72 8.90 3.19
N GLN A 51 -3.90 9.49 3.15
CA GLN A 51 -4.48 10.04 1.94
C GLN A 51 -3.99 11.47 1.75
N THR A 52 -3.45 11.76 0.57
CA THR A 52 -3.05 13.10 0.18
C THR A 52 -3.98 13.62 -0.90
N THR A 53 -4.59 14.79 -0.69
CA THR A 53 -5.46 15.45 -1.69
C THR A 53 -4.98 16.86 -1.96
N SER A 54 -5.06 17.28 -3.23
CA SER A 54 -4.74 18.64 -3.68
C SER A 54 -5.68 19.01 -4.81
N SER A 55 -5.96 20.31 -4.98
CA SER A 55 -6.64 20.83 -6.17
C SER A 55 -5.71 20.85 -7.40
N VAL A 56 -4.41 20.67 -7.20
CA VAL A 56 -3.40 20.56 -8.25
C VAL A 56 -3.24 19.10 -8.66
N SER A 57 -3.34 18.82 -9.95
CA SER A 57 -3.21 17.46 -10.52
C SER A 57 -1.78 16.90 -10.45
N GLY A 58 -1.66 15.59 -10.61
CA GLY A 58 -0.35 14.92 -10.72
C GLY A 58 0.24 14.46 -9.40
N LEU A 59 -0.60 14.16 -8.40
CA LEU A 59 -0.16 13.50 -7.17
C LEU A 59 0.11 12.01 -7.46
N PRO A 60 1.37 11.54 -7.39
CA PRO A 60 1.64 10.11 -7.44
C PRO A 60 1.32 9.46 -6.09
N ALA A 61 0.80 8.24 -6.13
CA ALA A 61 0.72 7.42 -4.93
C ALA A 61 2.04 6.66 -4.76
N PHE A 62 2.50 6.56 -3.51
CA PHE A 62 3.76 5.91 -3.19
C PHE A 62 3.59 5.04 -1.95
N TRP A 63 4.22 3.88 -1.99
CA TRP A 63 4.36 3.03 -0.82
C TRP A 63 5.71 3.29 -0.17
N LEU A 64 5.70 3.33 1.15
CA LEU A 64 6.91 3.39 1.95
C LEU A 64 6.81 2.30 3.00
N ALA A 65 7.89 1.55 3.20
CA ALA A 65 8.02 0.68 4.35
C ALA A 65 9.45 0.64 4.86
N GLY A 66 9.56 0.24 6.11
CA GLY A 66 10.82 0.21 6.81
C GLY A 66 10.63 0.55 8.28
N ASP A 67 11.68 0.31 9.05
CA ASP A 67 11.80 0.96 10.36
C ASP A 67 12.32 2.41 10.22
N PHE A 68 12.81 2.79 9.03
CA PHE A 68 13.44 4.08 8.70
C PHE A 68 14.63 4.46 9.58
N ASP A 69 15.09 3.54 10.43
CA ASP A 69 16.30 3.62 11.24
C ASP A 69 17.44 2.80 10.60
N ASN A 70 17.13 1.60 10.12
CA ASN A 70 18.07 0.65 9.54
C ASN A 70 17.77 0.36 8.06
N TYR A 71 16.51 0.44 7.65
CA TYR A 71 16.11 0.25 6.27
C TYR A 71 14.84 1.03 5.93
N GLY A 72 14.77 1.46 4.68
CA GLY A 72 13.58 2.01 4.06
C GLY A 72 13.55 1.55 2.60
N ASP A 73 12.39 1.05 2.17
CA ASP A 73 12.09 0.79 0.78
C ASP A 73 10.84 1.59 0.39
N GLY A 74 10.71 1.84 -0.90
CA GLY A 74 9.54 2.49 -1.43
C GLY A 74 9.40 2.24 -2.91
N ALA A 75 8.15 2.24 -3.35
CA ALA A 75 7.82 2.03 -4.74
C ALA A 75 6.59 2.84 -5.11
N GLU A 76 6.53 3.24 -6.38
CA GLU A 76 5.34 3.85 -6.94
C GLU A 76 4.17 2.85 -6.87
N ALA A 77 2.97 3.37 -6.63
CA ALA A 77 1.77 2.55 -6.70
C ALA A 77 1.58 1.99 -8.12
N ALA A 78 1.08 0.76 -8.21
CA ALA A 78 0.70 0.17 -9.49
C ALA A 78 -0.37 1.04 -10.18
N ALA A 79 -0.27 1.17 -11.50
CA ALA A 79 -1.28 1.83 -12.29
C ALA A 79 -2.65 1.15 -12.12
N PHE A 80 -3.72 1.94 -12.17
CA PHE A 80 -5.07 1.40 -12.07
C PHE A 80 -5.35 0.41 -13.20
N ALA A 81 -5.82 -0.78 -12.83
CA ALA A 81 -6.27 -1.81 -13.76
C ALA A 81 -7.35 -2.66 -13.06
N GLY A 82 -8.26 -3.25 -13.84
CA GLY A 82 -9.26 -4.20 -13.31
C GLY A 82 -8.60 -5.44 -12.71
N ASP A 83 -7.45 -5.84 -13.26
CA ASP A 83 -6.59 -6.89 -12.76
C ASP A 83 -5.16 -6.37 -12.63
N GLN A 84 -4.53 -6.64 -11.48
CA GLN A 84 -3.11 -6.38 -11.27
C GLN A 84 -2.38 -7.70 -11.08
N VAL A 85 -1.32 -7.90 -11.87
CA VAL A 85 -0.47 -9.08 -11.80
C VAL A 85 0.86 -8.70 -11.15
N PHE A 86 1.19 -9.38 -10.06
CA PHE A 86 2.47 -9.23 -9.37
C PHE A 86 3.43 -10.33 -9.81
N PRO A 87 4.61 -10.00 -10.37
CA PRO A 87 5.62 -10.98 -10.68
C PRO A 87 6.25 -11.52 -9.39
N LEU A 88 6.36 -12.85 -9.26
CA LEU A 88 7.05 -13.46 -8.12
C LEU A 88 8.57 -13.33 -8.27
N THR A 89 9.24 -12.97 -7.17
CA THR A 89 10.68 -13.25 -6.94
C THR A 89 10.88 -14.69 -6.49
N ASP A 90 11.74 -15.43 -7.18
CA ASP A 90 12.15 -16.80 -6.90
C ASP A 90 12.96 -16.91 -5.59
N GLY A 91 12.29 -16.73 -4.45
CA GLY A 91 12.97 -16.69 -3.15
C GLY A 91 12.10 -16.86 -1.92
N LEU A 92 10.83 -17.27 -2.04
CA LEU A 92 9.91 -17.48 -0.92
C LEU A 92 10.25 -18.76 -0.10
N THR A 93 11.50 -18.92 0.34
CA THR A 93 11.84 -19.93 1.36
C THR A 93 11.37 -19.52 2.75
N ASP A 94 10.99 -18.24 2.95
CA ASP A 94 10.38 -17.74 4.18
C ASP A 94 8.93 -17.22 3.91
N PRO A 95 7.90 -17.70 4.62
CA PRO A 95 6.54 -17.16 4.53
C PRO A 95 6.41 -15.70 4.98
N ALA A 96 7.46 -15.10 5.54
CA ALA A 96 7.53 -13.67 5.85
C ALA A 96 7.84 -12.77 4.63
N ASP A 97 8.24 -13.34 3.49
CA ASP A 97 8.93 -12.62 2.42
C ASP A 97 8.02 -11.97 1.37
N THR A 98 6.70 -11.94 1.53
CA THR A 98 5.87 -11.08 0.67
C THR A 98 4.63 -10.58 1.40
N GLU A 99 4.51 -9.27 1.54
CA GLU A 99 3.27 -8.62 1.97
C GLU A 99 2.56 -7.98 0.79
N ILE A 100 1.24 -8.19 0.73
CA ILE A 100 0.28 -7.43 -0.08
C ILE A 100 -0.38 -6.41 0.83
N SER A 101 -0.42 -5.15 0.42
CA SER A 101 -1.16 -4.09 1.12
C SER A 101 -2.10 -3.38 0.16
N ILE A 102 -3.39 -3.34 0.49
CA ILE A 102 -4.45 -2.73 -0.33
C ILE A 102 -5.17 -1.64 0.44
N ALA A 103 -5.04 -0.38 0.00
CA ALA A 103 -5.81 0.72 0.56
C ALA A 103 -7.05 1.00 -0.29
N ASN A 104 -8.22 1.04 0.35
CA ASN A 104 -9.46 1.49 -0.26
C ASN A 104 -9.60 2.99 -0.07
N ILE A 105 -9.38 3.78 -1.12
CA ILE A 105 -9.51 5.24 -1.03
C ILE A 105 -10.96 5.74 -1.09
N ASN A 106 -11.93 4.83 -1.21
CA ASN A 106 -13.32 5.15 -1.46
C ASN A 106 -14.11 5.31 -0.15
N PRO A 107 -15.18 6.14 -0.17
CA PRO A 107 -16.11 6.27 0.95
C PRO A 107 -17.07 5.08 1.10
N GLY A 108 -17.04 4.12 0.17
CA GLY A 108 -17.79 2.86 0.25
C GLY A 108 -16.85 1.68 0.44
N SER A 109 -17.36 0.59 1.01
CA SER A 109 -16.61 -0.66 1.09
C SER A 109 -16.41 -1.26 -0.30
N VAL A 110 -15.31 -1.96 -0.47
CA VAL A 110 -14.97 -2.68 -1.70
C VAL A 110 -14.59 -4.11 -1.36
N PHE A 111 -14.66 -5.00 -2.34
CA PHE A 111 -14.08 -6.33 -2.21
C PHE A 111 -12.77 -6.41 -2.97
N ALA A 112 -11.72 -6.83 -2.28
CA ALA A 112 -10.48 -7.27 -2.89
C ALA A 112 -10.59 -8.78 -3.13
N THR A 113 -10.66 -9.16 -4.39
CA THR A 113 -10.49 -10.55 -4.80
C THR A 113 -9.00 -10.86 -4.91
N MET A 114 -8.59 -12.09 -4.61
CA MET A 114 -7.21 -12.53 -4.81
C MET A 114 -7.17 -14.02 -5.11
N ARG A 115 -6.32 -14.42 -6.04
CA ARG A 115 -6.08 -15.84 -6.33
C ARG A 115 -4.63 -16.10 -6.63
N LEU A 116 -4.08 -17.12 -5.99
CA LEU A 116 -2.70 -17.55 -6.18
C LEU A 116 -2.61 -18.55 -7.35
N PHE A 117 -1.66 -18.37 -8.27
CA PHE A 117 -1.35 -19.35 -9.34
C PHE A 117 0.12 -19.72 -9.39
N SER A 118 0.41 -21.01 -9.63
CA SER A 118 1.73 -21.64 -9.80
C SER A 118 2.51 -21.10 -11.02
N ARG A 119 3.77 -21.56 -11.18
CA ARG A 119 4.61 -21.23 -12.35
C ARG A 119 4.00 -21.67 -13.67
N THR A 120 3.19 -22.72 -13.63
CA THR A 120 2.50 -23.26 -14.80
C THR A 120 1.15 -22.59 -15.05
N GLY A 121 0.78 -21.58 -14.26
CA GLY A 121 -0.52 -20.91 -14.35
C GLY A 121 -1.67 -21.69 -13.73
N THR A 122 -1.40 -22.71 -12.92
CA THR A 122 -2.42 -23.48 -12.20
C THR A 122 -2.78 -22.75 -10.92
N ALA A 123 -4.07 -22.51 -10.67
CA ALA A 123 -4.48 -21.94 -9.38
C ALA A 123 -4.11 -22.85 -8.21
N LEU A 124 -3.41 -22.30 -7.22
CA LEU A 124 -2.99 -22.99 -5.99
C LEU A 124 -3.99 -22.78 -4.84
N THR A 125 -4.77 -21.70 -4.89
CA THR A 125 -5.82 -21.41 -3.90
C THR A 125 -7.17 -21.18 -4.57
N PRO A 126 -8.26 -21.38 -3.84
CA PRO A 126 -9.54 -20.75 -4.18
C PRO A 126 -9.39 -19.23 -4.28
N LEU A 127 -10.30 -18.61 -5.02
CA LEU A 127 -10.46 -17.15 -5.01
C LEU A 127 -10.87 -16.72 -3.60
N THR A 128 -10.11 -15.82 -2.99
CA THR A 128 -10.53 -15.16 -1.75
C THR A 128 -11.29 -13.88 -2.10
N ASN A 129 -12.22 -13.50 -1.23
CA ASN A 129 -13.03 -12.30 -1.38
C ASN A 129 -13.03 -11.54 -0.05
N GLU A 130 -12.19 -10.52 0.04
CA GLU A 130 -11.89 -9.81 1.29
C GLU A 130 -12.54 -8.43 1.25
N LEU A 131 -13.38 -8.13 2.24
CA LEU A 131 -13.98 -6.82 2.37
C LEU A 131 -12.93 -5.82 2.86
N VAL A 132 -12.74 -4.73 2.12
CA VAL A 132 -11.96 -3.57 2.56
C VAL A 132 -12.93 -2.46 2.91
N ALA A 133 -12.93 -2.03 4.17
CA ALA A 133 -13.80 -0.97 4.68
C ALA A 133 -13.58 0.35 3.92
N PRO A 134 -14.54 1.30 3.96
CA PRO A 134 -14.32 2.65 3.44
C PRO A 134 -13.06 3.26 4.04
N PHE A 135 -12.16 3.79 3.23
CA PHE A 135 -10.87 4.32 3.69
C PHE A 135 -10.00 3.31 4.46
N GLY A 136 -10.33 2.03 4.45
CA GLY A 136 -9.60 0.99 5.18
C GLY A 136 -8.39 0.47 4.41
N VAL A 137 -7.57 -0.34 5.10
CA VAL A 137 -6.44 -1.05 4.48
C VAL A 137 -6.55 -2.55 4.76
N LEU A 138 -6.29 -3.35 3.74
CA LEU A 138 -6.13 -4.80 3.83
C LEU A 138 -4.64 -5.14 3.72
N GLN A 139 -4.07 -5.74 4.75
CA GLN A 139 -2.72 -6.29 4.71
C GLN A 139 -2.77 -7.82 4.81
N ARG A 140 -2.04 -8.48 3.92
CA ARG A 140 -1.94 -9.94 3.86
C ARG A 140 -0.50 -10.35 3.56
N ARG A 141 0.03 -11.24 4.38
CA ARG A 141 1.27 -11.94 4.05
C ARG A 141 0.96 -13.14 3.18
N ILE A 142 1.74 -13.31 2.12
CA ILE A 142 1.66 -14.48 1.26
C ILE A 142 2.56 -15.55 1.87
N SER A 143 1.99 -16.44 2.67
CA SER A 143 2.68 -17.65 3.14
C SER A 143 2.32 -18.82 2.24
N ILE A 144 3.28 -19.32 1.46
CA ILE A 144 3.12 -20.59 0.75
C ILE A 144 3.94 -21.63 1.48
N ALA A 145 3.28 -22.60 2.11
CA ALA A 145 3.91 -23.88 2.36
C ALA A 145 4.10 -24.57 1.00
N SER A 146 5.32 -24.53 0.45
CA SER A 146 5.84 -25.22 -0.75
C SER A 146 5.79 -24.51 -2.13
N ALA A 147 6.99 -24.40 -2.71
CA ALA A 147 7.39 -23.87 -4.02
C ALA A 147 6.30 -23.78 -5.11
N GLY A 148 5.96 -22.55 -5.48
CA GLY A 148 5.24 -22.22 -6.70
C GLY A 148 5.38 -20.72 -6.98
N THR A 149 5.46 -20.33 -8.25
CA THR A 149 5.22 -18.92 -8.64
C THR A 149 3.87 -18.50 -8.09
N THR A 150 3.72 -17.22 -7.80
CA THR A 150 2.46 -16.57 -7.44
C THR A 150 2.11 -15.62 -8.55
N ILE A 151 1.01 -15.87 -9.26
CA ILE A 151 0.27 -14.81 -9.94
C ILE A 151 -0.86 -14.45 -8.97
N ILE A 152 -1.06 -13.17 -8.66
CA ILE A 152 -2.36 -12.71 -8.16
C ILE A 152 -3.12 -12.31 -9.42
N ARG A 153 -4.25 -12.95 -9.69
CA ARG A 153 -5.21 -12.43 -10.67
C ARG A 153 -6.44 -11.98 -9.92
N ASP A 154 -7.01 -10.90 -10.44
CA ASP A 154 -8.28 -10.31 -10.05
C ASP A 154 -8.22 -9.66 -8.67
N VAL A 155 -7.69 -8.43 -8.55
CA VAL A 155 -8.12 -7.48 -7.50
C VAL A 155 -9.23 -6.66 -8.15
N THR A 156 -10.36 -7.30 -8.42
CA THR A 156 -11.49 -6.62 -9.03
C THR A 156 -12.33 -6.02 -7.91
N PRO A 157 -12.44 -4.69 -7.80
CA PRO A 157 -13.43 -4.09 -6.89
C PRO A 157 -14.83 -4.48 -7.37
N SER A 158 -15.52 -5.34 -6.62
CA SER A 158 -16.95 -5.62 -6.90
C SER A 158 -17.86 -4.52 -6.34
N ALA A 159 -17.57 -3.29 -6.74
CA ALA A 159 -18.47 -2.15 -6.64
C ALA A 159 -18.12 -1.21 -7.79
N ALA A 160 -19.13 -0.58 -8.39
CA ALA A 160 -19.04 0.30 -9.56
C ALA A 160 -18.23 1.60 -9.35
N SER A 161 -17.06 1.54 -8.70
CA SER A 161 -16.14 2.65 -8.53
C SER A 161 -14.88 2.39 -9.38
N ASN A 162 -14.78 3.12 -10.50
CA ASN A 162 -13.57 3.29 -11.31
C ASN A 162 -12.46 4.06 -10.55
N LEU A 163 -12.24 3.76 -9.28
CA LEU A 163 -11.38 4.54 -8.39
C LEU A 163 -10.17 3.71 -7.95
N PRO A 164 -8.97 4.31 -7.87
CA PRO A 164 -7.73 3.56 -7.73
C PRO A 164 -7.61 2.77 -6.42
N PHE A 165 -7.07 1.56 -6.51
CA PHE A 165 -6.63 0.76 -5.37
C PHE A 165 -5.10 0.72 -5.34
N PHE A 166 -4.56 0.74 -4.13
CA PHE A 166 -3.14 0.55 -3.89
C PHE A 166 -2.85 -0.95 -3.77
N CYS A 167 -1.74 -1.46 -4.32
CA CYS A 167 -1.33 -2.86 -4.12
C CYS A 167 0.15 -3.07 -4.51
N ARG A 168 0.96 -3.70 -3.65
CA ARG A 168 2.34 -4.15 -3.95
C ARG A 168 2.67 -5.42 -3.16
N SER A 169 3.49 -6.29 -3.76
CA SER A 169 4.24 -7.38 -3.12
C SER A 169 5.67 -6.92 -2.72
N GLY A 170 6.07 -7.05 -1.46
CA GLY A 170 7.44 -6.71 -1.00
C GLY A 170 8.03 -7.72 -0.02
N LEU A 171 9.35 -7.98 -0.13
CA LEU A 171 10.12 -8.82 0.78
C LEU A 171 10.02 -8.33 2.23
N GLY A 172 9.47 -9.16 3.11
CA GLY A 172 9.43 -8.89 4.53
C GLY A 172 10.84 -8.79 5.11
N ALA A 173 10.99 -7.89 6.08
CA ALA A 173 12.29 -7.54 6.63
C ALA A 173 12.95 -8.73 7.35
N ARG A 174 14.14 -9.13 6.88
CA ARG A 174 15.08 -9.92 7.66
C ARG A 174 15.90 -9.00 8.57
N PRO A 175 15.97 -9.26 9.89
CA PRO A 175 17.01 -8.67 10.72
C PRO A 175 18.38 -9.07 10.17
N LEU A 176 19.27 -8.09 9.97
CA LEU A 176 20.67 -8.38 9.66
C LEU A 176 21.26 -9.19 10.82
N PRO A 177 22.03 -10.27 10.56
CA PRO A 177 22.66 -11.03 11.63
C PRO A 177 23.54 -10.09 12.45
N SER A 178 23.30 -10.08 13.76
CA SER A 178 24.08 -9.31 14.72
C SER A 178 25.56 -9.56 14.47
N ARG A 179 26.33 -8.52 14.12
CA ARG A 179 27.79 -8.59 14.19
C ARG A 179 28.16 -8.93 15.63
N GLN A 180 28.54 -10.18 15.89
CA GLN A 180 29.29 -10.49 17.10
C GLN A 180 30.58 -9.65 17.02
N ARG A 181 30.70 -8.70 17.94
CA ARG A 181 31.96 -8.01 18.23
C ARG A 181 32.77 -8.85 19.20
#